data_AF-A0A8S3YES9-F1
#
_entry.id   AF-A0A8S3YES9-F1
#
_cell.length_a   1.000
_cell.length_b   1.000
_cell.length_c   1.000
_cell.angle_alpha   90.00
_cell.angle_beta   90.00
_cell.angle_gamma   90.00
#
_symmetry.space_group_name_H-M   'P 1'
#
loop_
_entity.id
_entity.type
_entity.pdbx_description
1 polymer ?
#
loop_
_entity_poly.entity_id
_entity_poly.type
_entity_poly.pdbx_seq_one_letter_code
_entity_poly.pdbx_strand_id
1 'polypeptide(L)'
;MGVGLQPLEFTECLADSPHFRENLQRHEKELERTSQQIKRLIKEVKDVVQAAKRLGAAQLALASSMEQFEFACIGASMTEDERAIGRSLQHFAHLIRTVEDERERMLGRAHEQIIQPLERFRKEHIGAVKEGKKKFDKKTAKFCQSQERTLSLSTKKPEAVFQEADAAMDMAERDFCQASLEYVFQLQAVQERKKFELVETLLGFVFGWWTFHHTAHDVHADAEPLVRDLQLRIQRVAQD
;
A
#
# COMPACT_ATOMS: atom_id res chain seq x y z
N MET A 1 -6.71 -24.38 6.58
CA MET A 1 -6.88 -23.50 7.76
C MET A 1 -5.51 -23.16 8.29
N GLY A 2 -5.09 -21.89 8.21
CA GLY A 2 -3.74 -21.50 8.64
C GLY A 2 -3.63 -21.58 10.16
N VAL A 3 -2.58 -22.25 10.65
CA VAL A 3 -2.22 -22.21 12.07
C VAL A 3 -1.87 -20.75 12.39
N GLY A 4 -2.70 -20.09 13.19
CA GLY A 4 -2.47 -18.72 13.63
C GLY A 4 -1.16 -18.62 14.44
N LEU A 5 -0.58 -17.42 14.47
CA LEU A 5 0.54 -17.14 15.35
C LEU A 5 0.10 -17.31 16.81
N GLN A 6 0.87 -18.05 17.61
CA GLN A 6 0.61 -18.14 19.04
C GLN A 6 0.95 -16.81 19.72
N PRO A 7 0.23 -16.41 20.78
CA PRO A 7 0.54 -15.19 21.53
C PRO A 7 1.99 -15.16 22.02
N LEU A 8 2.58 -13.97 22.06
CA LEU A 8 3.86 -13.74 22.73
C LEU A 8 3.56 -13.20 24.14
N GLU A 9 3.54 -14.08 25.12
CA GLU A 9 3.30 -13.69 26.51
C GLU A 9 4.47 -12.89 27.06
N PHE A 10 4.20 -11.76 27.73
CA PHE A 10 5.25 -10.94 28.34
C PHE A 10 6.00 -11.67 29.45
N THR A 11 5.35 -12.60 30.14
CA THR A 11 5.98 -13.45 31.15
C THR A 11 7.05 -14.37 30.55
N GLU A 12 6.79 -14.92 29.35
CA GLU A 12 7.73 -15.77 28.63
C GLU A 12 8.96 -14.99 28.12
N CYS A 13 8.83 -13.66 27.95
CA CYS A 13 9.95 -12.79 27.59
C CYS A 13 11.06 -12.76 28.65
N LEU A 14 10.67 -12.92 29.92
CA LEU A 14 11.58 -12.97 31.08
C LEU A 14 12.18 -14.36 31.26
N ALA A 15 11.38 -15.41 31.01
CA ALA A 15 11.84 -16.78 31.08
C ALA A 15 12.81 -17.16 29.94
N ASP A 16 12.73 -16.46 28.81
CA ASP A 16 13.54 -16.65 27.60
C ASP A 16 13.61 -18.11 27.12
N SER A 17 12.48 -18.82 27.23
CA SER A 17 12.43 -20.26 26.95
C SER A 17 12.76 -20.57 25.47
N PRO A 18 13.35 -21.74 25.15
CA PRO A 18 13.55 -22.15 23.76
C PRO A 18 12.24 -22.17 22.96
N HIS A 19 11.12 -22.49 23.62
CA HIS A 19 9.79 -22.44 23.01
C HIS A 19 9.36 -21.00 22.69
N PHE A 20 9.56 -20.06 23.60
CA PHE A 20 9.34 -18.63 23.35
C PHE A 20 10.18 -18.14 22.16
N ARG A 21 11.47 -18.50 22.10
CA ARG A 21 12.36 -18.14 20.99
C ARG A 21 11.88 -18.71 19.65
N GLU A 22 11.37 -19.94 19.62
CA GLU A 22 10.79 -20.51 18.42
C GLU A 22 9.53 -19.75 17.98
N ASN A 23 8.63 -19.43 18.92
CA ASN A 23 7.43 -18.65 18.63
C ASN A 23 7.79 -17.23 18.13
N LEU A 24 8.74 -16.55 18.78
CA LEU A 24 9.27 -15.26 18.37
C LEU A 24 9.76 -15.27 16.91
N GLN A 25 10.52 -16.30 16.52
CA GLN A 25 10.96 -16.48 15.13
C GLN A 25 9.80 -16.64 14.14
N ARG A 26 8.68 -17.25 14.54
CA ARG A 26 7.49 -17.35 13.68
C ARG A 26 6.88 -15.96 13.44
N HIS A 27 6.80 -15.12 14.48
CA HIS A 27 6.36 -13.73 14.36
C HIS A 27 7.29 -12.90 13.46
N GLU A 28 8.60 -13.08 13.58
CA GLU A 28 9.60 -12.42 12.73
C GLU A 28 9.44 -12.79 11.25
N LYS A 29 9.23 -14.08 10.95
CA LYS A 29 8.99 -14.57 9.59
C LYS A 29 7.71 -13.97 8.99
N GLU A 30 6.64 -13.91 9.77
CA GLU A 30 5.37 -13.32 9.33
C GLU A 30 5.48 -11.80 9.12
N LEU A 31 6.26 -11.09 9.96
CA LEU A 31 6.56 -9.68 9.77
C LEU A 31 7.29 -9.41 8.45
N GLU A 32 8.31 -10.21 8.13
CA GLU A 32 9.04 -10.09 6.87
C GLU A 32 8.16 -10.43 5.66
N ARG A 33 7.33 -11.48 5.76
CA ARG A 33 6.33 -11.80 4.74
C ARG A 33 5.37 -10.64 4.50
N THR A 34 4.85 -10.03 5.58
CA THR A 34 3.98 -8.86 5.52
C THR A 34 4.67 -7.70 4.80
N SER A 35 5.91 -7.37 5.16
CA SER A 35 6.72 -6.34 4.50
C SER A 35 6.86 -6.55 2.99
N GLN A 36 7.07 -7.80 2.56
CA GLN A 36 7.18 -8.16 1.15
C GLN A 36 5.84 -8.06 0.42
N GLN A 37 4.74 -8.48 1.05
CA GLN A 37 3.39 -8.33 0.50
C GLN A 37 3.05 -6.85 0.30
N ILE A 38 3.30 -5.99 1.29
CA ILE A 38 3.06 -4.54 1.14
C ILE A 38 3.93 -3.96 0.01
N LYS A 39 5.20 -4.39 -0.10
CA LYS A 39 6.07 -3.96 -1.22
C LYS A 39 5.51 -4.35 -2.59
N ARG A 40 4.93 -5.56 -2.71
CA ARG A 40 4.25 -6.01 -3.93
C ARG A 40 3.02 -5.18 -4.23
N LEU A 41 2.16 -4.93 -3.24
CA LEU A 41 0.99 -4.06 -3.40
C LEU A 41 1.36 -2.67 -3.89
N ILE A 42 2.39 -2.04 -3.31
CA ILE A 42 2.89 -0.73 -3.77
C ILE A 42 3.30 -0.78 -5.25
N LYS A 43 3.98 -1.85 -5.68
CA LYS A 43 4.39 -2.03 -7.08
C LYS A 43 3.15 -2.16 -7.98
N GLU A 44 2.21 -3.03 -7.62
CA GLU A 44 1.00 -3.28 -8.39
C GLU A 44 0.13 -2.02 -8.52
N VAL A 45 0.00 -1.22 -7.46
CA VAL A 45 -0.68 0.09 -7.52
C VAL A 45 0.04 1.03 -8.51
N LYS A 46 1.38 1.09 -8.48
CA LYS A 46 2.16 1.90 -9.44
C LYS A 46 1.94 1.42 -10.88
N ASP A 47 1.91 0.11 -11.10
CA ASP A 47 1.69 -0.50 -12.41
C ASP A 47 0.27 -0.16 -12.93
N VAL A 48 -0.76 -0.26 -12.07
CA VAL A 48 -2.14 0.13 -12.40
C VAL A 48 -2.24 1.61 -12.75
N VAL A 49 -1.65 2.49 -11.94
CA VAL A 49 -1.64 3.94 -12.21
C VAL A 49 -0.95 4.24 -13.54
N GLN A 50 0.16 3.58 -13.84
CA GLN A 50 0.88 3.78 -15.11
C GLN A 50 0.05 3.30 -16.30
N ALA A 51 -0.59 2.13 -16.20
CA ALA A 51 -1.46 1.61 -17.25
C ALA A 51 -2.66 2.54 -17.51
N ALA A 52 -3.29 3.02 -16.43
CA ALA A 52 -4.42 3.94 -16.52
C ALA A 52 -4.03 5.28 -17.15
N LYS A 53 -2.83 5.81 -16.86
CA LYS A 53 -2.30 7.01 -17.54
C LYS A 53 -2.08 6.80 -19.04
N ARG A 54 -1.61 5.62 -19.46
CA ARG A 54 -1.44 5.29 -20.88
C ARG A 54 -2.78 5.21 -21.60
N LEU A 55 -3.79 4.59 -20.96
CA LEU A 55 -5.15 4.56 -21.48
C LEU A 55 -5.71 5.98 -21.66
N GLY A 56 -5.60 6.83 -20.64
CA GLY A 56 -6.08 8.21 -20.73
C GLY A 56 -5.38 9.02 -21.83
N ALA A 57 -4.06 8.87 -21.98
CA ALA A 57 -3.34 9.50 -23.09
C ALA A 57 -3.86 9.05 -24.47
N ALA A 58 -4.15 7.76 -24.64
CA ALA A 58 -4.70 7.23 -25.89
C ALA A 58 -6.13 7.74 -26.16
N GLN A 59 -6.97 7.82 -25.12
CA GLN A 59 -8.33 8.35 -25.23
C GLN A 59 -8.35 9.85 -25.56
N LEU A 60 -7.47 10.65 -24.94
CA LEU A 60 -7.33 12.07 -25.24
C LEU A 60 -6.81 12.32 -26.66
N ALA A 61 -5.91 11.48 -27.17
CA ALA A 61 -5.45 11.54 -28.56
C ALA A 61 -6.59 11.21 -29.55
N LEU A 62 -7.44 10.23 -29.22
CA LEU A 62 -8.63 9.90 -30.00
C LEU A 62 -9.63 11.07 -30.00
N ALA A 63 -9.92 11.65 -28.84
CA ALA A 63 -10.79 12.83 -28.72
C ALA A 63 -10.28 14.00 -29.56
N SER A 64 -8.96 14.25 -29.53
CA SER A 64 -8.35 15.30 -30.36
C SER A 64 -8.50 15.02 -31.86
N SER A 65 -8.36 13.76 -32.29
CA SER A 65 -8.61 13.37 -33.69
C SER A 65 -10.08 13.57 -34.10
N MET A 66 -11.03 13.32 -33.20
CA MET A 66 -12.46 13.55 -33.45
C MET A 66 -12.77 15.05 -33.60
N GLU A 67 -12.18 15.91 -32.76
CA GLU A 67 -12.35 17.37 -32.84
C GLU A 67 -11.78 17.98 -34.12
N GLN A 68 -10.67 17.42 -34.60
CA GLN A 68 -9.97 17.86 -35.82
C GLN A 68 -10.53 17.22 -37.09
N PHE A 69 -11.52 16.34 -36.97
CA PHE A 69 -12.07 15.65 -38.13
C PHE A 69 -12.91 16.62 -38.96
N GLU A 70 -12.40 16.95 -40.14
CA GLU A 70 -13.09 17.78 -41.12
C GLU A 70 -13.58 16.94 -42.30
N PHE A 71 -14.83 17.14 -42.71
CA PHE A 71 -15.37 16.56 -43.93
C PHE A 71 -14.94 17.40 -45.13
N ALA A 72 -14.32 16.76 -46.13
CA ALA A 72 -14.12 17.39 -47.43
C ALA A 72 -15.47 17.42 -48.17
N CYS A 73 -16.10 18.60 -48.23
CA CYS A 73 -17.40 18.80 -48.85
C CYS A 73 -17.27 19.04 -50.37
N ILE A 74 -18.24 18.54 -51.15
CA ILE A 74 -18.35 18.89 -52.58
C ILE A 74 -19.09 20.24 -52.69
N GLY A 75 -18.41 21.27 -53.19
CA GLY A 75 -18.97 22.62 -53.37
C GLY A 75 -18.31 23.68 -52.48
N ALA A 76 -18.85 24.91 -52.49
CA ALA A 76 -18.26 26.05 -51.79
C ALA A 76 -18.70 26.18 -50.31
N SER A 77 -19.62 25.33 -49.83
CA SER A 77 -20.17 25.42 -48.47
C SER A 77 -20.59 24.06 -47.93
N MET A 78 -20.41 23.84 -46.63
CA MET A 78 -20.91 22.64 -45.94
C MET A 78 -22.45 22.59 -45.92
N THR A 79 -23.01 21.40 -46.14
CA THR A 79 -24.42 21.05 -45.92
C THR A 79 -24.73 21.01 -44.42
N GLU A 80 -26.02 21.01 -44.07
CA GLU A 80 -26.43 20.93 -42.67
C GLU A 80 -26.11 19.57 -42.03
N ASP A 81 -26.13 18.49 -42.82
CA ASP A 81 -25.76 17.15 -42.36
C ASP A 81 -24.27 17.06 -42.02
N GLU A 82 -23.40 17.61 -42.87
CA GLU A 82 -21.95 17.65 -42.60
C GLU A 82 -21.63 18.47 -41.35
N ARG A 83 -22.33 19.59 -41.12
CA ARG A 83 -22.22 20.35 -39.86
C ARG A 83 -22.73 19.56 -38.66
N ALA A 84 -23.83 18.84 -38.81
CA ALA A 84 -24.38 18.00 -37.74
C ALA A 84 -23.40 16.90 -37.33
N ILE A 85 -22.76 16.23 -38.30
CA ILE A 85 -21.75 15.19 -38.02
C ILE A 85 -20.52 15.80 -37.33
N GLY A 86 -20.02 16.94 -37.80
CA GLY A 86 -18.92 17.66 -37.14
C GLY A 86 -19.23 17.99 -35.68
N ARG A 87 -20.43 18.49 -35.40
CA ARG A 87 -20.91 18.74 -34.02
C ARG A 87 -21.01 17.45 -33.20
N SER A 88 -21.42 16.33 -33.80
CA SER A 88 -21.46 15.03 -33.11
C SER A 88 -20.08 14.53 -32.72
N LEU A 89 -19.08 14.67 -33.58
CA LEU A 89 -17.70 14.29 -33.28
C LEU A 89 -17.09 15.15 -32.16
N GLN A 90 -17.35 16.46 -32.18
CA GLN A 90 -16.98 17.36 -31.09
C GLN A 90 -17.63 16.95 -29.76
N HIS A 91 -18.90 16.54 -29.80
CA HIS A 91 -19.59 16.08 -28.60
C HIS A 91 -19.01 14.77 -28.05
N PHE A 92 -18.70 13.79 -28.91
CA PHE A 92 -18.04 12.55 -28.48
C PHE A 92 -16.66 12.81 -27.85
N ALA A 93 -15.88 13.70 -28.46
CA ALA A 93 -14.59 14.12 -27.90
C ALA A 93 -14.75 14.75 -26.51
N HIS A 94 -15.74 15.63 -26.34
CA HIS A 94 -16.05 16.25 -25.06
C HIS A 94 -16.39 15.21 -23.99
N LEU A 95 -17.23 14.21 -24.29
CA LEU A 95 -17.56 13.13 -23.35
C LEU A 95 -16.32 12.34 -22.92
N ILE A 96 -15.45 11.99 -23.87
CA ILE A 96 -14.20 11.29 -23.58
C ILE A 96 -13.32 12.13 -22.65
N ARG A 97 -13.15 13.43 -22.94
CA ARG A 97 -12.34 14.33 -22.11
C ARG A 97 -12.88 14.43 -20.69
N THR A 98 -14.20 14.60 -20.52
CA THR A 98 -14.83 14.71 -19.20
C THR A 98 -14.60 13.46 -18.35
N VAL A 99 -14.71 12.26 -18.94
CA VAL A 99 -14.42 11.00 -18.22
C VAL A 99 -12.93 10.90 -17.87
N GLU A 100 -12.04 11.29 -18.77
CA GLU A 100 -10.60 11.20 -18.53
C GLU A 100 -10.08 12.24 -17.53
N ASP A 101 -10.68 13.43 -17.43
CA ASP A 101 -10.40 14.42 -16.39
C ASP A 101 -10.68 13.83 -14.99
N GLU A 102 -11.79 13.10 -14.84
CA GLU A 102 -12.14 12.43 -13.59
C GLU A 102 -11.20 11.25 -13.28
N ARG A 103 -10.77 10.51 -14.31
CA ARG A 103 -9.72 9.49 -14.14
C ARG A 103 -8.42 10.12 -13.65
N GLU A 104 -8.00 11.22 -14.25
CA GLU A 104 -6.77 11.92 -13.86
C GLU A 104 -6.84 12.42 -12.41
N ARG A 105 -7.97 13.01 -11.99
CA ARG A 105 -8.21 13.44 -10.60
C ARG A 105 -8.13 12.29 -9.60
N MET A 106 -8.69 11.13 -9.93
CA MET A 106 -8.58 9.93 -9.10
C MET A 106 -7.12 9.44 -9.04
N LEU A 107 -6.45 9.31 -10.18
CA LEU A 107 -5.07 8.80 -10.25
C LEU A 107 -4.04 9.75 -9.62
N GLY A 108 -4.27 11.07 -9.70
CA GLY A 108 -3.40 12.09 -9.11
C GLY A 108 -3.27 11.94 -7.60
N ARG A 109 -4.32 11.41 -6.94
CA ARG A 109 -4.35 11.17 -5.50
C ARG A 109 -3.78 9.81 -5.08
N ALA A 110 -3.53 8.89 -6.02
CA ALA A 110 -3.10 7.52 -5.72
C ALA A 110 -1.73 7.46 -5.00
N HIS A 111 -0.84 8.42 -5.26
CA HIS A 111 0.44 8.48 -4.57
C HIS A 111 0.28 8.79 -3.08
N GLU A 112 -0.42 9.88 -2.77
CA GLU A 112 -0.58 10.39 -1.39
C GLU A 112 -1.53 9.52 -0.56
N GLN A 113 -2.58 8.96 -1.18
CA GLN A 113 -3.61 8.21 -0.46
C GLN A 113 -3.27 6.73 -0.27
N ILE A 114 -2.32 6.18 -1.05
CA ILE A 114 -2.07 4.73 -1.05
C ILE A 114 -0.58 4.42 -0.98
N ILE A 115 0.20 4.88 -1.97
CA ILE A 115 1.61 4.52 -2.06
C ILE A 115 2.37 5.03 -0.83
N GLN A 116 2.19 6.30 -0.48
CA GLN A 116 2.89 6.92 0.65
C GLN A 116 2.49 6.30 2.00
N PRO A 117 1.20 6.07 2.33
CA PRO A 117 0.82 5.36 3.56
C PRO A 117 1.40 3.95 3.66
N LEU A 118 1.35 3.15 2.58
CA LEU A 118 1.95 1.81 2.57
C LEU A 118 3.47 1.85 2.73
N GLU A 119 4.15 2.81 2.09
CA GLU A 119 5.60 3.02 2.25
C GLU A 119 5.94 3.48 3.67
N ARG A 120 5.14 4.37 4.25
CA ARG A 120 5.26 4.85 5.62
C ARG A 120 5.12 3.70 6.61
N PHE A 121 4.07 2.87 6.48
CA PHE A 121 3.87 1.70 7.34
C PHE A 121 5.08 0.78 7.34
N ARG A 122 5.66 0.50 6.17
CA ARG A 122 6.87 -0.33 6.07
C ARG A 122 8.09 0.31 6.72
N LYS A 123 8.30 1.62 6.53
CA LYS A 123 9.49 2.32 7.03
C LYS A 123 9.40 2.57 8.53
N GLU A 124 8.28 3.12 8.99
CA GLU A 124 8.11 3.58 10.38
C GLU A 124 7.73 2.42 11.30
N HIS A 125 6.72 1.61 10.94
CA HIS A 125 6.26 0.53 11.82
C HIS A 125 7.13 -0.72 11.72
N ILE A 126 7.27 -1.29 10.53
CA ILE A 126 8.09 -2.51 10.36
C ILE A 126 9.58 -2.20 10.57
N GLY A 127 10.05 -1.04 10.11
CA GLY A 127 11.44 -0.62 10.31
C GLY A 127 11.79 -0.45 11.80
N ALA A 128 10.90 0.15 12.61
CA ALA A 128 11.13 0.27 14.05
C ALA A 128 11.28 -1.10 14.73
N VAL A 129 10.47 -2.10 14.37
CA VAL A 129 10.59 -3.47 14.91
C VAL A 129 11.94 -4.08 14.53
N LYS A 130 12.47 -3.81 13.33
CA LYS A 130 13.80 -4.30 12.91
C LYS A 130 14.92 -3.67 13.73
N GLU A 131 14.82 -2.40 14.09
CA GLU A 131 15.77 -1.77 15.01
C GLU A 131 15.61 -2.30 16.45
N GLY A 132 14.37 -2.53 16.90
CA GLY A 132 14.06 -3.21 18.15
C GLY A 132 14.72 -4.58 18.25
N LYS A 133 14.66 -5.38 17.18
CA LYS A 133 15.36 -6.67 17.08
C LYS A 133 16.87 -6.54 17.28
N LYS A 134 17.52 -5.59 16.60
CA LYS A 134 18.96 -5.36 16.77
C LYS A 134 19.32 -5.00 18.22
N LYS A 135 18.49 -4.19 18.87
CA LYS A 135 18.66 -3.85 20.30
C LYS A 135 18.51 -5.09 21.17
N PHE A 136 17.46 -5.89 20.94
CA PHE A 136 17.22 -7.15 21.63
C PHE A 136 18.40 -8.11 21.48
N ASP A 137 18.81 -8.44 20.24
CA ASP A 137 19.92 -9.35 19.95
C ASP A 137 21.23 -8.89 20.63
N LYS A 138 21.50 -7.58 20.61
CA LYS A 138 22.67 -6.99 21.28
C LYS A 138 22.63 -7.16 22.79
N LYS A 139 21.46 -6.97 23.42
CA LYS A 139 21.32 -7.12 24.88
C LYS A 139 21.34 -8.60 25.29
N THR A 140 20.74 -9.49 24.49
CA THR A 140 20.87 -10.94 24.66
C THR A 140 22.34 -11.37 24.64
N ALA A 141 23.10 -10.97 23.62
CA ALA A 141 24.52 -11.33 23.52
C ALA A 141 25.36 -10.82 24.71
N LYS A 142 25.07 -9.61 25.21
CA LYS A 142 25.73 -9.07 26.41
C LYS A 142 25.39 -9.86 27.67
N PHE A 143 24.14 -10.26 27.84
CA PHE A 143 23.70 -11.06 28.98
C PHE A 143 24.33 -12.46 28.97
N CYS A 144 24.33 -13.15 27.82
CA CYS A 144 25.04 -14.42 27.68
C CYS A 144 26.54 -14.28 27.96
N GLN A 145 27.17 -13.22 27.48
CA GLN A 145 28.58 -12.94 27.77
C GLN A 145 28.84 -12.69 29.27
N SER A 146 27.96 -11.99 29.99
CA SER A 146 28.11 -11.84 31.44
C SER A 146 27.97 -13.17 32.16
N GLN A 147 27.03 -14.04 31.75
CA GLN A 147 26.88 -15.37 32.32
C GLN A 147 28.14 -16.22 32.10
N GLU A 148 28.69 -16.24 30.89
CA GLU A 148 29.94 -16.95 30.58
C GLU A 148 31.11 -16.46 31.44
N ARG A 149 31.24 -15.14 31.63
CA ARG A 149 32.28 -14.56 32.48
C ARG A 149 32.11 -15.01 33.92
N THR A 150 30.90 -14.92 34.49
CA THR A 150 30.61 -15.37 35.86
C THR A 150 30.92 -16.85 36.05
N LEU A 151 30.48 -17.70 35.10
CA LEU A 151 30.74 -19.14 35.13
C LEU A 151 32.22 -19.50 34.98
N SER A 152 33.01 -18.66 34.31
CA SER A 152 34.45 -18.88 34.11
C SER A 152 35.33 -18.52 35.32
N LEU A 153 34.75 -17.90 36.36
CA LEU A 153 35.51 -17.49 37.54
C LEU A 153 36.01 -18.71 38.35
N SER A 154 37.28 -18.68 38.72
CA SER A 154 37.84 -19.65 39.66
C SER A 154 37.33 -19.39 41.08
N THR A 155 36.96 -20.45 41.79
CA THR A 155 36.59 -20.42 43.23
C THR A 155 37.67 -19.85 44.16
N LYS A 156 38.90 -19.65 43.65
CA LYS A 156 40.02 -19.03 44.39
C LYS A 156 40.03 -17.50 44.31
N LYS A 157 39.12 -16.88 43.56
CA LYS A 157 39.06 -15.41 43.43
C LYS A 157 38.57 -14.78 44.74
N PRO A 158 38.99 -13.53 45.03
CA PRO A 158 38.44 -12.78 46.16
C PRO A 158 36.94 -12.56 46.02
N GLU A 159 36.22 -12.52 47.15
CA GLU A 159 34.78 -12.29 47.23
C GLU A 159 34.33 -11.05 46.43
N ALA A 160 35.11 -9.97 46.48
CA ALA A 160 34.82 -8.73 45.75
C ALA A 160 34.69 -8.94 44.23
N VAL A 161 35.40 -9.91 43.65
CA VAL A 161 35.33 -10.23 42.21
C VAL A 161 34.01 -10.93 41.87
N PHE A 162 33.51 -11.79 42.77
CA PHE A 162 32.20 -12.42 42.61
C PHE A 162 31.09 -11.38 42.70
N GLN A 163 31.16 -10.47 43.69
CA GLN A 163 30.20 -9.38 43.84
C GLN A 163 30.15 -8.46 42.61
N GLU A 164 31.30 -8.13 42.00
CA GLU A 164 31.34 -7.34 40.77
C GLU A 164 30.72 -8.09 39.58
N ALA A 165 31.01 -9.39 39.45
CA ALA A 165 30.45 -10.21 38.39
C ALA A 165 28.93 -10.38 38.51
N ASP A 166 28.42 -10.59 39.73
CA ASP A 166 26.99 -10.66 40.03
C ASP A 166 26.29 -9.33 39.72
N ALA A 167 26.85 -8.19 40.17
CA ALA A 167 26.29 -6.88 39.85
C ALA A 167 26.27 -6.60 38.33
N ALA A 168 27.32 -6.99 37.61
CA ALA A 168 27.37 -6.85 36.16
C ALA A 168 26.35 -7.75 35.45
N MET A 169 26.15 -8.98 35.93
CA MET A 169 25.16 -9.92 35.41
C MET A 169 23.73 -9.43 35.66
N ASP A 170 23.41 -8.95 36.87
CA ASP A 170 22.12 -8.37 37.22
C ASP A 170 21.78 -7.17 36.33
N MET A 171 22.75 -6.30 36.07
CA MET A 171 22.57 -5.17 35.15
C MET A 171 22.29 -5.64 33.72
N ALA A 172 23.03 -6.64 33.24
CA ALA A 172 22.85 -7.18 31.89
C ALA A 172 21.51 -7.90 31.73
N GLU A 173 21.04 -8.61 32.77
CA GLU A 173 19.73 -9.27 32.81
C GLU A 173 18.60 -8.23 32.71
N ARG A 174 18.65 -7.17 33.52
CA ARG A 174 17.65 -6.08 33.47
C ARG A 174 17.58 -5.44 32.08
N ASP A 175 18.74 -5.16 31.51
CA ASP A 175 18.89 -4.61 30.16
C ASP A 175 18.29 -5.54 29.08
N PHE A 176 18.53 -6.85 29.20
CA PHE A 176 17.97 -7.88 28.33
C PHE A 176 16.45 -7.97 28.47
N CYS A 177 15.94 -8.10 29.70
CA CYS A 177 14.51 -8.18 29.98
C CYS A 177 13.76 -6.95 29.44
N GLN A 178 14.29 -5.75 29.66
CA GLN A 178 13.69 -4.53 29.11
C GLN A 178 13.66 -4.56 27.57
N ALA A 179 14.76 -4.92 26.92
CA ALA A 179 14.80 -5.00 25.46
C ALA A 179 13.87 -6.10 24.89
N SER A 180 13.74 -7.22 25.60
CA SER A 180 12.84 -8.33 25.26
C SER A 180 11.37 -7.88 25.27
N LEU A 181 10.95 -7.24 26.37
CA LEU A 181 9.58 -6.72 26.53
C LEU A 181 9.26 -5.64 25.48
N GLU A 182 10.17 -4.68 25.28
CA GLU A 182 10.01 -3.64 24.25
C GLU A 182 9.89 -4.24 22.85
N TYR A 183 10.71 -5.25 22.54
CA TYR A 183 10.70 -5.88 21.23
C TYR A 183 9.39 -6.64 20.96
N VAL A 184 8.92 -7.43 21.92
CA VAL A 184 7.64 -8.15 21.83
C VAL A 184 6.47 -7.17 21.74
N PHE A 185 6.48 -6.10 22.53
CA PHE A 185 5.47 -5.04 22.42
C PHE A 185 5.41 -4.46 21.01
N GLN A 186 6.57 -4.12 20.43
CA GLN A 186 6.63 -3.58 19.07
C GLN A 186 6.10 -4.56 18.02
N LEU A 187 6.44 -5.86 18.13
CA LEU A 187 5.91 -6.90 17.24
C LEU A 187 4.38 -6.96 17.31
N GLN A 188 3.82 -7.02 18.51
CA GLN A 188 2.37 -7.06 18.71
C GLN A 188 1.69 -5.78 18.22
N ALA A 189 2.27 -4.61 18.52
CA ALA A 189 1.74 -3.33 18.07
C ALA A 189 1.64 -3.25 16.54
N VAL A 190 2.64 -3.76 15.80
CA VAL A 190 2.56 -3.81 14.33
C VAL A 190 1.50 -4.78 13.85
N GLN A 191 1.31 -5.94 14.52
CA GLN A 191 0.24 -6.87 14.18
C GLN A 191 -1.15 -6.25 14.36
N GLU A 192 -1.37 -5.46 15.41
CA GLU A 192 -2.63 -4.75 15.62
C GLU A 192 -2.82 -3.60 14.62
N ARG A 193 -1.79 -2.77 14.38
CA ARG A 193 -1.83 -1.69 13.38
C ARG A 193 -2.16 -2.18 11.98
N LYS A 194 -1.60 -3.33 11.59
CA LYS A 194 -1.85 -3.99 10.31
C LYS A 194 -3.35 -4.20 10.05
N LYS A 195 -4.14 -4.50 11.10
CA LYS A 195 -5.57 -4.84 10.97
C LYS A 195 -6.42 -3.65 10.52
N PHE A 196 -6.02 -2.42 10.85
CA PHE A 196 -6.79 -1.23 10.51
C PHE A 196 -6.06 -0.33 9.51
N GLU A 197 -4.80 0.04 9.71
CA GLU A 197 -4.12 1.05 8.86
C GLU A 197 -3.98 0.59 7.40
N LEU A 198 -3.60 -0.68 7.18
CA LEU A 198 -3.49 -1.23 5.82
C LEU A 198 -4.86 -1.39 5.17
N VAL A 199 -5.85 -1.84 5.94
CA VAL A 199 -7.20 -2.10 5.43
C VAL A 199 -7.86 -0.77 5.06
N GLU A 200 -7.73 0.25 5.89
CA GLU A 200 -8.22 1.61 5.63
C GLU A 200 -7.57 2.22 4.38
N THR A 201 -6.24 2.08 4.24
CA THR A 201 -5.51 2.56 3.05
C THR A 201 -6.03 1.91 1.76
N LEU A 202 -6.22 0.57 1.76
CA LEU A 202 -6.71 -0.16 0.60
C LEU A 202 -8.19 0.14 0.31
N LEU A 203 -8.99 0.28 1.35
CA LEU A 203 -10.40 0.67 1.23
C LEU A 203 -10.54 2.05 0.58
N GLY A 204 -9.69 3.01 0.96
CA GLY A 204 -9.63 4.33 0.33
C GLY A 204 -9.38 4.27 -1.17
N PHE A 205 -8.52 3.34 -1.64
CA PHE A 205 -8.31 3.14 -3.07
C PHE A 205 -9.56 2.65 -3.79
N VAL A 206 -10.24 1.66 -3.21
CA VAL A 206 -11.47 1.08 -3.78
C VAL A 206 -12.56 2.15 -3.86
N PHE A 207 -12.70 2.99 -2.83
CA PHE A 207 -13.62 4.12 -2.88
C PHE A 207 -13.29 5.10 -3.99
N GLY A 208 -12.00 5.39 -4.24
CA GLY A 208 -11.58 6.20 -5.38
C GLY A 208 -12.10 5.67 -6.72
N TRP A 209 -12.02 4.35 -6.94
CA TRP A 209 -12.57 3.70 -8.13
C TRP A 209 -14.08 3.80 -8.20
N TRP A 210 -14.79 3.57 -7.09
CA TRP A 210 -16.25 3.70 -7.07
C TRP A 210 -16.70 5.12 -7.40
N THR A 211 -16.04 6.13 -6.84
CA THR A 211 -16.33 7.52 -7.19
C THR A 211 -16.10 7.76 -8.68
N PHE A 212 -14.97 7.34 -9.24
CA PHE A 212 -14.71 7.46 -10.67
C PHE A 212 -15.78 6.78 -11.54
N HIS A 213 -16.15 5.53 -11.23
CA HIS A 213 -17.16 4.80 -11.99
C HIS A 213 -18.55 5.43 -11.89
N HIS A 214 -18.92 5.92 -10.71
CA HIS A 214 -20.19 6.64 -10.52
C HIS A 214 -20.21 7.91 -11.35
N THR A 215 -19.16 8.73 -11.28
CA THR A 215 -19.11 9.98 -12.04
C THR A 215 -19.11 9.72 -13.55
N ALA A 216 -18.38 8.70 -14.02
CA ALA A 216 -18.41 8.31 -15.44
C ALA A 216 -19.80 7.86 -15.88
N HIS A 217 -20.52 7.11 -15.04
CA HIS A 217 -21.90 6.72 -15.31
C HIS A 217 -22.81 7.94 -15.45
N ASP A 218 -22.70 8.92 -14.56
CA ASP A 218 -23.52 10.14 -14.61
C ASP A 218 -23.25 10.93 -15.91
N VAL A 219 -21.98 11.06 -16.31
CA VAL A 219 -21.60 11.67 -17.60
C VAL A 219 -22.24 10.96 -18.79
N HIS A 220 -22.30 9.62 -18.75
CA HIS A 220 -22.95 8.85 -19.81
C HIS A 220 -24.47 9.01 -19.82
N ALA A 221 -25.10 8.99 -18.64
CA ALA A 221 -26.54 9.16 -18.49
C ALA A 221 -27.00 10.53 -19.01
N ASP A 222 -26.25 11.60 -18.69
CA ASP A 222 -26.53 12.95 -19.16
C ASP A 222 -26.42 13.08 -20.69
N ALA A 223 -25.55 12.28 -21.32
CA ALA A 223 -25.33 12.27 -22.76
C ALA A 223 -26.30 11.38 -23.55
N GLU A 224 -26.97 10.43 -22.88
CA GLU A 224 -27.81 9.40 -23.52
C GLU A 224 -28.86 9.97 -24.49
N PRO A 225 -29.62 11.04 -24.16
CA PRO A 225 -30.63 11.57 -25.07
C PRO A 225 -30.05 12.03 -26.41
N LEU A 226 -28.89 12.68 -26.39
CA LEU A 226 -28.22 13.20 -27.59
C LEU A 226 -27.63 12.07 -28.43
N VAL A 227 -26.98 11.10 -27.80
CA VAL A 227 -26.42 9.92 -28.49
C VAL A 227 -27.54 9.11 -29.14
N ARG A 228 -28.68 8.95 -28.47
CA ARG A 228 -29.85 8.24 -29.00
C ARG A 228 -30.51 8.96 -30.17
N ASP A 229 -30.66 10.29 -30.11
CA ASP A 229 -31.17 11.08 -31.23
C ASP A 229 -30.28 10.91 -32.47
N LEU A 230 -28.96 10.99 -32.28
CA LEU A 230 -27.99 10.78 -33.36
C LEU A 230 -28.09 9.37 -33.96
N GLN A 231 -28.22 8.34 -33.12
CA GLN A 231 -28.40 6.96 -33.60
C GLN A 231 -29.64 6.82 -34.48
N LEU A 232 -30.77 7.41 -34.07
CA LEU A 232 -32.01 7.39 -34.85
C LEU A 232 -31.88 8.12 -36.18
N ARG A 233 -31.16 9.26 -36.22
CA ARG A 233 -30.90 10.00 -37.47
C ARG A 233 -30.08 9.17 -38.45
N ILE A 234 -29.01 8.52 -37.98
CA ILE A 234 -28.17 7.65 -38.80
C ILE A 234 -28.99 6.50 -39.39
N GLN A 235 -29.87 5.87 -38.59
CA GLN A 235 -30.71 4.77 -39.07
C GLN A 235 -31.69 5.20 -40.17
N ARG A 236 -32.25 6.41 -40.08
CA ARG A 236 -33.14 6.94 -41.13
C ARG A 236 -32.40 7.16 -42.44
N VAL A 237 -31.23 7.80 -42.38
CA VAL A 237 -30.40 8.07 -43.57
C VAL A 237 -29.89 6.78 -44.23
N ALA A 238 -29.64 5.71 -43.46
CA ALA A 238 -29.17 4.43 -44.00
C ALA A 238 -30.27 3.58 -44.67
N GLN A 239 -31.55 3.98 -44.55
CA GLN A 239 -32.69 3.27 -45.13
C GLN A 239 -33.22 3.91 -46.42
N ASP A 240 -32.79 5.12 -46.73
CA ASP A 240 -33.07 5.87 -47.96
C ASP A 240 -31.95 5.67 -49.00
#